data_AF-A0A972W5A3-F1
#
_entry.id   AF-A0A972W5A3-F1
#
_cell.length_a   1.000
_cell.length_b   1.000
_cell.length_c   1.000
_cell.angle_alpha   90.00
_cell.angle_beta   90.00
_cell.angle_gamma   90.00
#
_symmetry.space_group_name_H-M   'P 1'
#
loop_
_entity.id
_entity.type
_entity.pdbx_description
1 polymer ?
#
loop_
_entity_poly.entity_id
_entity_poly.type
_entity_poly.pdbx_seq_one_letter_code
_entity_poly.pdbx_strand_id
1 'polypeptide(L)' 'MGGLFSAPKPPPPPPPLPSLPDPAEEEKKRRLESIERRRRDRAGTITTSARGLLELSDNAPRRKSLLGE' A
#
# COMPACT_ATOMS: atom_id res chain seq x y z
N MET A 1 -18.17 -28.33 64.62
CA MET A 1 -18.38 -27.06 63.89
C MET A 1 -17.39 -27.02 62.73
N GLY A 2 -17.89 -26.84 61.50
CA GLY A 2 -17.09 -26.59 60.29
C GLY A 2 -16.49 -27.85 59.66
N GLY A 3 -16.59 -28.11 58.36
CA GLY A 3 -17.24 -27.40 57.27
C GLY A 3 -17.46 -28.37 56.12
N LEU A 4 -18.71 -28.44 55.63
CA LEU A 4 -19.14 -29.27 54.50
C LEU A 4 -19.36 -28.44 53.23
N PHE A 5 -19.07 -27.14 53.28
CA PHE A 5 -19.30 -26.21 52.18
C PHE A 5 -17.96 -25.69 51.65
N SER A 6 -17.29 -26.52 50.84
CA SER A 6 -16.21 -26.03 49.97
C SER A 6 -16.84 -25.59 48.66
N ALA A 7 -16.77 -24.30 48.35
CA ALA A 7 -17.27 -23.77 47.09
C ALA A 7 -16.39 -24.29 45.93
N PRO A 8 -16.98 -24.75 44.82
CA PRO A 8 -16.22 -25.20 43.66
C PRO A 8 -15.37 -24.06 43.11
N LYS A 9 -14.15 -24.39 42.69
CA LYS A 9 -13.18 -23.42 42.18
C LYS A 9 -13.75 -22.73 40.93
N PRO A 10 -13.71 -21.38 40.84
CA PRO A 10 -14.27 -20.67 39.69
C PRO A 10 -13.55 -21.07 38.40
N PRO A 11 -14.28 -21.10 37.26
CA PRO A 11 -13.67 -21.42 35.97
C PRO A 11 -12.65 -20.34 35.56
N PRO A 12 -11.64 -20.72 34.76
CA PRO A 12 -10.64 -19.78 34.28
C PRO A 12 -11.29 -18.69 33.41
N PRO A 13 -10.76 -17.45 33.44
CA PRO A 13 -11.28 -16.37 32.61
C PRO A 13 -11.11 -16.69 31.12
N PRO A 14 -12.05 -16.24 30.27
CA PRO A 14 -11.95 -16.44 28.83
C PRO A 14 -10.71 -15.72 28.26
N PRO A 15 -10.16 -16.22 27.14
CA PRO A 15 -9.03 -15.59 26.48
C PRO A 15 -9.38 -14.18 26.00
N PRO A 16 -8.40 -13.26 25.96
CA PRO A 16 -8.62 -11.91 25.46
C PRO A 16 -9.04 -11.93 23.99
N LEU A 17 -10.03 -11.11 23.65
CA LEU A 17 -10.48 -10.96 22.27
C LEU A 17 -9.38 -10.28 21.42
N PRO A 18 -9.27 -10.64 20.12
CA PRO A 18 -8.36 -9.97 19.22
C PRO A 18 -8.72 -8.49 19.11
N SER A 19 -7.71 -7.63 19.13
CA SER A 19 -7.87 -6.19 18.93
C SER A 19 -8.39 -5.91 17.52
N LEU A 20 -9.53 -5.22 17.43
CA LEU A 20 -10.09 -4.73 16.18
C LEU A 20 -9.12 -3.73 15.53
N PRO A 21 -8.96 -3.76 14.19
CA PRO A 21 -8.13 -2.79 13.49
C PRO A 21 -8.68 -1.38 13.71
N ASP A 22 -7.79 -0.44 14.00
CA ASP A 22 -8.14 0.96 14.18
C ASP A 22 -8.60 1.54 12.82
N PRO A 23 -9.85 2.06 12.71
CA PRO A 23 -10.33 2.65 11.46
C PRO A 23 -9.41 3.76 10.93
N ALA A 24 -8.69 4.46 11.80
CA ALA A 24 -7.73 5.50 11.39
C ALA A 24 -6.53 4.93 10.62
N GLU A 25 -6.13 3.68 10.87
CA GLU A 25 -5.06 3.02 10.12
C GLU A 25 -5.53 2.55 8.75
N GLU A 26 -6.77 2.08 8.64
CA GLU A 26 -7.36 1.67 7.36
C GLU A 26 -7.52 2.86 6.40
N GLU A 27 -7.96 4.02 6.90
CA GLU A 27 -8.06 5.24 6.09
C GLU A 27 -6.69 5.71 5.58
N LYS A 28 -5.65 5.63 6.43
CA LYS A 28 -4.28 5.95 6.03
C LYS A 28 -3.78 5.02 4.92
N LYS A 29 -4.01 3.71 5.04
CA LYS A 29 -3.65 2.71 4.03
C LYS A 29 -4.35 2.99 2.70
N ARG A 30 -5.67 3.19 2.72
CA ARG A 30 -6.47 3.53 1.52
C ARG A 30 -5.97 4.81 0.85
N ARG A 31 -5.61 5.82 1.64
CA ARG A 31 -5.05 7.07 1.10
C ARG A 31 -3.73 6.83 0.36
N LEU A 32 -2.81 6.09 0.98
CA LEU A 32 -1.51 5.78 0.38
C LEU A 32 -1.67 4.96 -0.91
N GLU A 33 -2.51 3.93 -0.90
CA GLU A 33 -2.81 3.12 -2.08
C GLU A 33 -3.38 3.96 -3.23
N SER A 34 -4.27 4.93 -2.93
CA SER A 34 -4.82 5.85 -3.93
C SER A 34 -3.75 6.75 -4.57
N ILE A 35 -2.73 7.14 -3.81
CA ILE A 35 -1.63 7.98 -4.28
C ILE A 35 -0.71 7.15 -5.18
N GLU A 36 -0.36 5.94 -4.75
CA GLU A 36 0.49 5.04 -5.53
C GLU A 36 -0.14 4.66 -6.86
N ARG A 37 -1.44 4.34 -6.85
CA ARG A 37 -2.19 4.06 -8.08
C ARG A 37 -2.12 5.24 -9.05
N ARG A 38 -2.47 6.44 -8.58
CA ARG A 38 -2.40 7.67 -9.39
C ARG A 38 -1.00 7.93 -9.92
N ARG A 39 0.05 7.64 -9.13
CA ARG A 39 1.44 7.82 -9.55
C ARG A 39 1.81 6.88 -10.70
N ARG A 40 1.40 5.60 -10.62
CA ARG A 40 1.61 4.61 -11.69
C ARG A 40 0.92 5.03 -12.98
N ASP A 41 -0.34 5.45 -12.88
CA ASP A 41 -1.14 5.84 -14.04
C ASP A 41 -0.57 7.10 -14.73
N ARG A 42 -0.09 8.07 -13.94
CA ARG A 42 0.56 9.28 -14.46
C ARG A 42 1.83 8.99 -15.23
N ALA A 43 2.67 8.06 -14.76
CA ALA A 43 3.91 7.74 -15.46
C ALA A 43 3.64 7.24 -16.89
N GLY A 44 2.71 6.29 -17.06
CA GLY A 44 2.32 5.78 -18.38
C GLY A 44 1.70 6.85 -19.29
N THR A 45 0.88 7.73 -18.70
CA THR A 45 0.28 8.86 -19.43
C THR A 45 1.35 9.84 -19.91
N ILE A 46 2.32 10.17 -19.07
CA ILE A 46 3.43 11.06 -19.43
C ILE A 46 4.26 10.43 -20.55
N THR A 47 4.65 9.15 -20.42
CA THR A 47 5.48 8.47 -21.42
C THR A 47 4.84 8.40 -22.81
N THR A 48 3.51 8.30 -22.87
CA THR A 48 2.76 8.20 -24.15
C THR A 48 2.23 9.54 -24.65
N SER A 49 2.32 10.60 -23.85
CA SER A 49 1.94 11.95 -24.26
C SER A 49 2.90 12.51 -25.32
N ALA A 50 2.43 13.48 -26.11
CA ALA A 50 3.26 14.17 -27.09
C ALA A 50 4.56 14.73 -26.48
N ARG A 51 4.47 15.28 -25.26
CA ARG A 51 5.64 15.78 -24.52
C ARG A 51 6.61 14.66 -24.16
N GLY A 52 6.12 13.54 -23.64
CA GLY A 52 6.97 12.40 -23.28
C GLY A 52 7.67 11.77 -24.48
N LEU A 53 7.00 11.74 -25.64
CA LEU A 53 7.61 11.26 -26.89
C LEU A 53 8.72 12.20 -27.40
N LEU A 54 8.54 13.51 -27.26
CA LEU A 54 9.57 14.50 -27.58
C LEU A 54 10.77 14.35 -26.65
N GLU A 55 10.55 14.32 -25.32
CA GLU A 55 11.62 14.10 -24.34
C GLU A 55 12.36 12.77 -24.56
N LEU A 56 11.66 11.69 -24.95
CA LEU A 56 12.29 10.41 -25.29
C LEU A 56 13.17 10.51 -26.54
N SER A 57 12.75 11.29 -27.53
CA SER A 57 13.49 11.51 -28.77
C SER A 57 14.74 12.37 -28.53
N ASP A 58 14.64 13.38 -27.67
CA ASP A 58 15.77 14.24 -27.28
C ASP A 58 16.84 13.47 -26.51
N ASN A 59 16.43 12.48 -25.71
CA ASN A 59 17.35 11.63 -24.93
C ASN A 59 17.87 10.41 -25.71
N ALA A 60 17.44 10.19 -26.95
CA ALA A 60 17.93 9.09 -27.75
C ALA A 60 19.37 9.37 -28.23
N PRO A 61 20.29 8.38 -28.18
CA PRO A 61 21.65 8.57 -28.68
C PRO A 61 21.61 8.88 -30.19
N ARG A 62 22.30 9.95 -30.61
CA ARG A 62 22.44 10.30 -32.03
C ARG A 62 23.11 9.15 -32.78
N ARG A 63 22.32 8.47 -33.63
CA ARG A 63 22.83 7.42 -34.51
C ARG A 63 23.40 8.06 -35.77
N LYS A 64 24.50 7.53 -36.27
CA LYS A 64 25.07 7.95 -37.55
C LYS A 64 24.04 7.71 -38.65
N SER A 65 23.68 8.75 -39.42
CA SER A 65 22.86 8.57 -40.61
C SER A 65 23.70 8.03 -41.77
N LEU A 66 23.03 7.46 -42.78
CA LEU A 66 23.66 6.96 -44.00
C LEU A 66 24.51 8.01 -44.72
N LEU A 67 24.23 9.30 -44.49
CA LEU A 67 24.91 10.43 -45.12
C LEU A 67 25.87 11.18 -44.18
N GLY A 68 26.07 10.71 -42.94
CA GLY A 68 27.09 11.25 -42.05
C GLY A 68 26.68 12.46 -41.21
N GLU A 69 25.40 12.86 -41.20
CA GLU A 69 24.81 13.85 -40.27
C GLU A 69 23.93 13.19 -39.21
#